data_AF-A0A968SSD0-F1
#
_entry.id   AF-A0A968SSD0-F1
#
_cell.length_a   1.000
_cell.length_b   1.000
_cell.length_c   1.000
_cell.angle_alpha   90.00
_cell.angle_beta   90.00
_cell.angle_gamma   90.00
#
_symmetry.space_group_name_H-M   'P 1'
#
loop_
_entity.id
_entity.type
_entity.pdbx_description
1 polymer ?
#
loop_
_entity_poly.entity_id
_entity_poly.type
_entity_poly.pdbx_seq_one_letter_code
_entity_poly.pdbx_strand_id
1 'polypeptide(L)'
;MYPFARLFPLHNRGRFDLRRLLLLLVIVPLLPLPIQPVAAALTFVIIDDSTDNVGQYTSLALTSDQRPVISYHDFTNRDLKLAVCDTPACVNPT
;
A
#
# COMPACT_ATOMS: atom_id res chain seq x y z
N MET A 1 25.36 -3.36 27.07
CA MET A 1 25.43 -2.99 28.50
C MET A 1 24.26 -2.05 28.81
N TYR A 2 23.06 -2.60 28.98
CA TYR A 2 21.92 -1.93 29.64
C TYR A 2 21.45 -2.90 30.71
N PRO A 3 21.46 -2.54 32.00
CA PRO A 3 21.19 -3.47 33.07
C PRO A 3 19.71 -3.78 33.20
N PHE A 4 19.48 -5.02 33.64
CA PHE A 4 18.22 -5.64 33.99
C PHE A 4 17.51 -4.96 35.18
N ALA A 5 16.18 -5.00 35.08
CA ALA A 5 15.20 -5.16 36.17
C ALA A 5 14.94 -4.00 37.15
N ARG A 6 13.69 -3.55 37.15
CA ARG A 6 12.77 -3.74 38.29
C ARG A 6 11.34 -3.84 37.76
N LEU A 7 10.84 -5.07 37.66
CA LEU A 7 9.40 -5.31 37.58
C LEU A 7 8.77 -4.75 38.86
N PHE A 8 7.89 -3.77 38.71
CA PHE A 8 6.99 -3.38 39.77
C PHE A 8 6.10 -4.59 40.11
N PRO A 9 5.91 -4.93 41.40
CA PRO A 9 4.96 -5.96 41.77
C PRO A 9 3.56 -5.43 41.47
N LEU A 10 2.90 -6.00 40.45
CA LEU A 10 1.46 -5.94 40.33
C LEU A 10 0.90 -6.73 41.51
N HIS A 11 0.70 -6.03 42.62
CA HIS A 11 -0.05 -6.53 43.76
C HIS A 11 -1.49 -6.77 43.29
N ASN A 12 -1.73 -8.02 42.89
CA ASN A 12 -3.02 -8.55 42.47
C ASN A 12 -3.96 -8.60 43.69
N ARG A 13 -4.57 -7.46 44.00
CA ARG A 13 -5.81 -7.41 44.79
C ARG A 13 -6.92 -7.04 43.85
N GLY A 14 -7.65 -8.06 43.40
CA GLY A 14 -8.83 -7.98 42.55
C GLY A 14 -9.96 -7.16 43.15
N ARG A 15 -9.80 -5.84 43.15
CA ARG A 15 -10.92 -4.91 43.00
C ARG A 15 -10.68 -4.22 41.69
N PHE A 16 -11.37 -4.71 40.65
CA PHE A 16 -11.66 -3.93 39.47
C PHE A 16 -12.36 -2.65 39.95
N ASP A 17 -11.57 -1.60 40.19
CA ASP A 17 -12.09 -0.32 40.63
C ASP A 17 -12.92 0.21 39.46
N LEU A 18 -14.25 0.20 39.64
CA LEU A 18 -15.20 0.66 38.63
C LEU A 18 -14.85 2.07 38.13
N ARG A 19 -14.21 2.91 38.95
CA ARG A 19 -13.77 4.25 38.55
C ARG A 19 -12.58 4.19 37.59
N ARG A 20 -11.66 3.24 37.76
CA ARG A 20 -10.55 3.00 36.82
C ARG A 20 -11.02 2.34 35.52
N LEU A 21 -12.04 1.48 35.58
CA LEU A 21 -12.67 0.88 34.41
C LEU A 21 -13.48 1.91 33.60
N LEU A 22 -14.19 2.82 34.29
CA LEU A 22 -14.96 3.91 33.69
C LEU A 22 -14.04 4.90 32.94
N LEU A 23 -12.87 5.21 33.50
CA LEU A 23 -11.88 6.10 32.87
C LEU A 23 -11.35 5.53 31.53
N LEU A 24 -11.17 4.21 31.42
CA LEU A 24 -10.73 3.57 30.17
C LEU A 24 -11.84 3.60 29.08
N LEU A 25 -13.11 3.50 29.47
CA LEU A 25 -14.26 3.58 28.55
C LEU A 25 -14.53 5.01 28.03
N VAL A 26 -14.06 6.05 28.74
CA VAL A 26 -14.27 7.47 28.37
C VAL A 26 -13.12 8.03 27.51
N ILE A 27 -11.90 7.49 27.59
CA ILE A 27 -10.73 7.99 26.84
C ILE A 27 -10.60 7.32 25.45
N VAL A 28 -11.19 6.14 25.24
CA VAL A 28 -11.04 5.36 24.00
C VAL A 28 -12.00 5.71 22.84
N PRO A 29 -13.14 6.43 22.97
CA PRO A 29 -14.02 6.68 21.83
C PRO A 29 -14.01 8.15 21.39
N LEU A 30 -12.87 8.72 20.99
CA LEU A 30 -12.89 10.03 20.32
C LEU A 30 -11.79 10.28 19.28
N LEU A 31 -11.02 9.25 18.90
CA LEU A 31 -10.43 9.27 17.56
C LEU A 31 -11.46 8.59 16.66
N PRO A 32 -12.26 9.33 15.88
CA PRO A 32 -12.86 8.71 14.71
C PRO A 32 -11.67 8.28 13.85
N LEU A 33 -11.30 6.99 13.93
CA LEU A 33 -10.68 6.38 12.77
C LEU A 33 -11.72 6.60 11.68
N PRO A 34 -11.42 7.37 10.62
CA PRO A 34 -12.30 7.37 9.48
C PRO A 34 -12.43 5.90 9.09
N ILE A 35 -13.62 5.33 9.22
CA ILE A 35 -14.00 4.12 8.52
C ILE A 35 -14.10 4.58 7.08
N GLN A 36 -12.96 4.90 6.45
CA GLN A 36 -12.94 5.10 5.02
C GLN A 36 -13.40 3.76 4.46
N PRO A 37 -14.43 3.74 3.59
CA PRO A 37 -14.54 2.62 2.69
C PRO A 37 -13.22 2.64 1.92
N VAL A 38 -12.31 1.70 2.20
CA VAL A 38 -11.21 1.42 1.28
C VAL A 38 -11.85 0.69 0.11
N ALA A 39 -12.74 1.39 -0.60
CA ALA A 39 -13.10 1.06 -1.95
C ALA A 39 -11.80 1.26 -2.72
N ALA A 40 -11.00 0.20 -2.80
CA ALA A 40 -9.95 0.10 -3.78
C ALA A 40 -10.65 0.25 -5.14
N ALA A 41 -10.65 1.47 -5.66
CA ALA A 41 -11.06 1.69 -7.03
C ALA A 41 -10.10 0.86 -7.89
N LEU A 42 -10.66 0.05 -8.80
CA LEU A 42 -9.84 -0.59 -9.82
C LEU A 42 -9.30 0.53 -10.71
N THR A 43 -8.06 0.95 -10.45
CA THR A 43 -7.36 1.92 -11.28
C THR A 43 -6.74 1.19 -12.46
N PHE A 44 -7.06 1.61 -13.68
CA PHE A 44 -6.29 1.25 -14.86
C PHE A 44 -5.34 2.40 -15.20
N VAL A 45 -4.18 2.08 -15.77
CA VAL A 45 -3.20 3.06 -16.22
C VAL A 45 -2.96 2.84 -17.70
N ILE A 46 -2.97 3.93 -18.47
CA ILE A 46 -2.59 3.94 -19.88
C ILE A 46 -1.09 4.20 -19.95
N ILE A 47 -0.38 3.34 -20.68
CA ILE A 47 1.09 3.31 -20.72
C ILE A 47 1.64 4.06 -21.93
N ASP A 48 0.88 4.09 -23.02
CA ASP A 48 1.14 4.88 -24.23
C ASP A 48 -0.23 5.34 -24.74
N ASP A 49 -0.48 6.66 -24.73
CA ASP A 49 -1.70 7.31 -25.20
C ASP A 49 -1.45 8.08 -26.52
N SER A 50 -0.47 7.62 -27.30
CA SER A 50 -0.21 8.18 -28.62
C SER A 50 -1.34 7.85 -29.60
N THR A 51 -1.41 8.62 -30.69
CA THR A 51 -2.31 8.34 -31.82
C THR A 51 -1.82 7.22 -32.74
N ASP A 52 -0.71 6.58 -32.39
CA ASP A 52 -0.05 5.54 -33.19
C ASP A 52 -0.70 4.16 -32.98
N ASN A 53 -0.45 3.23 -33.89
CA ASN A 53 -0.87 1.85 -33.74
C ASN A 53 0.15 1.11 -32.85
N VAL A 54 -0.09 1.18 -31.55
CA VAL A 54 0.77 0.61 -30.50
C VAL A 54 0.11 -0.55 -29.75
N GLY A 55 0.89 -1.30 -28.98
CA GLY A 55 0.39 -2.35 -28.08
C GLY A 55 0.34 -3.76 -28.69
N GLN A 56 0.85 -3.96 -29.90
CA GLN A 56 0.88 -5.28 -30.52
C GLN A 56 1.92 -6.19 -29.83
N TYR A 57 1.63 -7.51 -29.80
CA TYR A 57 2.52 -8.54 -29.23
C TYR A 57 2.99 -8.25 -27.79
N THR A 58 2.11 -7.66 -26.98
CA THR A 58 2.43 -7.22 -25.62
C THR A 58 2.84 -8.38 -24.70
N SER A 59 3.85 -8.13 -23.86
CA SER A 59 4.25 -9.01 -22.76
C SER A 59 4.50 -8.20 -21.49
N LEU A 60 4.29 -8.82 -20.33
CA LEU A 60 4.45 -8.20 -19.01
C LEU A 60 5.25 -9.12 -18.10
N ALA A 61 6.23 -8.52 -17.41
CA ALA A 61 6.97 -9.15 -16.33
C ALA A 61 7.03 -8.22 -15.11
N LEU A 62 7.28 -8.81 -13.94
CA LEU A 62 7.55 -8.06 -12.72
C LEU A 62 9.03 -8.16 -12.39
N THR A 63 9.62 -7.05 -11.96
CA THR A 63 10.96 -7.04 -11.35
C THR A 63 10.93 -7.67 -9.95
N SER A 64 12.11 -7.88 -9.35
CA SER A 64 12.24 -8.32 -7.95
C SER A 64 11.49 -7.43 -6.96
N ASP A 65 11.37 -6.14 -7.30
CA ASP A 65 10.76 -5.11 -6.47
C ASP A 65 9.26 -4.92 -6.79
N GLN A 66 8.66 -5.89 -7.50
CA GLN A 66 7.26 -5.88 -7.94
C GLN A 66 6.89 -4.72 -8.86
N ARG A 67 7.86 -4.06 -9.50
CA ARG A 67 7.60 -3.06 -10.53
C ARG A 67 7.30 -3.75 -11.87
N PRO A 68 6.19 -3.43 -12.54
CA PRO A 68 5.91 -3.94 -13.88
C PRO A 68 6.88 -3.39 -14.93
N VAL A 69 7.24 -4.26 -15.86
CA VAL A 69 7.99 -3.97 -17.08
C VAL A 69 7.22 -4.58 -18.24
N ILE A 70 6.88 -3.76 -19.23
CA ILE A 70 5.94 -4.11 -20.28
C ILE A 70 6.60 -3.87 -21.62
N SER A 71 6.74 -4.91 -22.43
CA SER A 71 7.24 -4.79 -23.80
C SER A 71 6.07 -4.80 -24.77
N TYR A 72 6.08 -3.91 -25.76
CA TYR A 72 5.04 -3.84 -26.77
C TYR A 72 5.60 -3.32 -28.10
N HIS A 73 5.00 -3.75 -29.21
CA HIS A 73 5.39 -3.33 -30.54
C HIS A 73 4.58 -2.10 -30.96
N ASP A 74 5.30 -1.05 -31.34
CA ASP A 74 4.78 0.12 -32.05
C ASP A 74 4.82 -0.19 -33.55
N PHE A 75 3.66 -0.46 -34.13
CA PHE A 75 3.57 -0.83 -35.54
C PHE A 75 3.75 0.37 -36.46
N THR A 76 3.35 1.57 -36.03
CA THR A 76 3.52 2.79 -36.83
C THR A 76 5.00 3.07 -37.05
N ASN A 77 5.79 3.06 -35.98
CA ASN A 77 7.21 3.39 -35.99
C ASN A 77 8.12 2.18 -36.24
N ARG A 78 7.57 0.97 -36.14
CA ARG A 78 8.27 -0.33 -36.26
C ARG A 78 9.30 -0.55 -35.17
N ASP A 79 9.03 -0.01 -34.00
CA ASP A 79 9.90 -0.07 -32.83
C ASP A 79 9.35 -1.04 -31.80
N LEU A 80 10.25 -1.75 -31.11
CA LEU A 80 9.93 -2.43 -29.87
C LEU A 80 10.11 -1.44 -28.73
N LYS A 81 9.01 -1.08 -28.07
CA LYS A 81 9.01 -0.18 -26.91
C LYS A 81 8.97 -0.97 -25.61
N LEU A 82 9.53 -0.36 -24.56
CA LEU A 82 9.51 -0.87 -23.20
C LEU A 82 8.95 0.22 -22.28
N ALA A 83 7.86 -0.08 -21.58
CA ALA A 83 7.37 0.75 -20.49
C ALA A 83 7.84 0.19 -19.15
N VAL A 84 8.48 1.03 -18.35
CA VAL A 84 9.00 0.67 -17.02
C VAL A 84 8.29 1.51 -15.98
N CYS A 85 7.60 0.84 -15.06
CA CYS A 85 6.93 1.52 -13.96
C CYS A 85 7.93 1.80 -12.83
N ASP A 86 7.89 3.01 -12.25
CA ASP A 86 8.72 3.36 -11.09
C ASP A 86 8.25 2.69 -9.79
N THR A 87 6.98 2.32 -9.72
CA THR A 87 6.35 1.74 -8.52
C THR A 87 5.49 0.53 -8.88
N PRO A 88 5.21 -0.37 -7.92
CA PRO A 88 4.33 -1.52 -8.14
C PRO A 88 2.91 -1.13 -8.60
N ALA A 89 2.45 0.07 -8.22
CA ALA A 89 1.15 0.60 -8.63
C ALA A 89 1.16 1.21 -10.04
N CYS A 90 2.33 1.35 -10.68
CA CYS A 90 2.52 1.94 -12.01
C CYS A 90 1.78 3.26 -12.24
N VAL A 91 1.77 4.17 -11.25
CA VAL A 91 1.08 5.47 -11.42
C VAL A 91 1.77 6.38 -12.44
N ASN A 92 3.06 6.18 -12.68
CA ASN A 92 3.86 6.88 -13.68
C ASN A 92 4.68 5.82 -14.47
N PRO A 93 4.25 5.44 -15.68
CA PRO A 93 5.09 4.68 -16.58
C PRO A 93 6.12 5.60 -17.23
N THR A 94 7.35 5.11 -17.34
CA THR A 94 8.44 5.74 -18.12
C THR A 94 8.72 4.94 -19.38
#